data_AF-A0A0P1INI3-F1
#
_entry.id   AF-A0A0P1INI3-F1
#
_cell.length_a   1.000
_cell.length_b   1.000
_cell.length_c   1.000
_cell.angle_alpha   90.00
_cell.angle_beta   90.00
_cell.angle_gamma   90.00
#
_symmetry.space_group_name_H-M   'P 1'
#
loop_
_entity.id
_entity.type
_entity.pdbx_description
1 polymer ?
#
loop_
_entity_poly.entity_id
_entity_poly.type
_entity_poly.pdbx_seq_one_letter_code
_entity_poly.pdbx_strand_id
1 'polypeptide(L)'
;MNWGMTMAEDDMELDQLFAQARRNRPEMPDDLVVRILTDAEMVRLDRMRPVIPPRSVWARILDGIGGWQSMSGLAAASAAGVWIGFAAPDFLPDPATIIYPQDTSFVVADLGLDATFLEDAE
;
A
#
# COMPACT_ATOMS: atom_id res chain seq x y z
N MET A 1 -32.74 20.16 -36.64
CA MET A 1 -32.53 19.13 -35.61
C MET A 1 -33.81 19.01 -34.78
N ASN A 2 -34.56 17.90 -34.87
CA ASN A 2 -35.85 17.68 -34.18
C ASN A 2 -35.72 16.81 -32.90
N TRP A 3 -34.58 16.15 -32.71
CA TRP A 3 -34.37 15.14 -31.68
C TRP A 3 -34.59 15.60 -30.23
N GLY A 4 -34.43 16.90 -29.92
CA GLY A 4 -34.60 17.41 -28.56
C GLY A 4 -36.06 17.56 -28.11
N MET A 5 -37.00 17.81 -29.04
CA MET A 5 -38.42 17.94 -28.69
C MET A 5 -39.09 16.57 -28.57
N THR A 6 -38.73 15.61 -29.43
CA THR A 6 -39.31 14.26 -29.38
C THR A 6 -38.94 13.53 -28.10
N MET A 7 -37.68 13.62 -27.64
CA MET A 7 -37.24 12.98 -26.39
C MET A 7 -37.95 13.58 -25.15
N ALA A 8 -38.19 14.89 -25.13
CA ALA A 8 -38.89 15.54 -24.02
C ALA A 8 -40.37 15.14 -23.96
N GLU A 9 -41.02 14.99 -25.12
CA GLU A 9 -42.40 14.49 -25.21
C GLU A 9 -42.48 13.02 -24.77
N ASP A 10 -41.53 12.18 -25.20
CA ASP A 10 -41.44 10.75 -24.83
C ASP A 10 -41.23 10.58 -23.32
N ASP A 11 -40.35 11.38 -22.70
CA ASP A 11 -40.12 11.36 -21.25
C ASP A 11 -41.39 11.76 -20.46
N MET A 12 -42.12 12.77 -20.96
CA MET A 12 -43.38 13.20 -20.35
C MET A 12 -44.47 12.13 -20.46
N GLU A 13 -44.57 11.43 -21.58
CA GLU A 13 -45.48 10.30 -21.76
C GLU A 13 -45.14 9.15 -20.80
N LEU A 14 -43.86 8.82 -20.68
CA LEU A 14 -43.37 7.78 -19.79
C LEU A 14 -43.67 8.09 -18.31
N ASP A 15 -43.48 9.35 -17.89
CA ASP A 15 -43.82 9.80 -16.55
C ASP A 15 -45.32 9.66 -16.23
N GLN A 16 -46.19 9.92 -17.22
CA GLN A 16 -47.62 9.72 -17.09
C GLN A 16 -47.97 8.23 -16.95
N LEU A 17 -47.35 7.35 -17.74
CA LEU A 17 -47.52 5.90 -17.63
C LEU A 17 -47.08 5.39 -16.25
N PHE A 18 -45.94 5.87 -15.73
CA PHE A 18 -45.50 5.52 -14.38
C PHE A 18 -46.41 6.09 -13.29
N ALA A 19 -46.94 7.30 -13.46
CA ALA A 19 -47.93 7.85 -12.55
C ALA A 19 -49.21 7.01 -12.51
N GLN A 20 -49.67 6.51 -13.66
CA GLN A 20 -50.81 5.61 -13.77
C GLN A 20 -50.54 4.26 -13.10
N ALA A 21 -49.38 3.66 -13.35
CA ALA A 21 -48.98 2.39 -12.75
C ALA A 21 -48.87 2.47 -11.22
N ARG A 22 -48.38 3.60 -10.67
CA ARG A 22 -48.34 3.83 -9.21
C ARG A 22 -49.73 3.91 -8.58
N ARG A 23 -50.71 4.51 -9.27
CA ARG A 23 -52.09 4.60 -8.79
C ARG A 23 -52.80 3.24 -8.83
N ASN A 24 -52.54 2.45 -9.86
CA ASN A 24 -53.14 1.13 -10.06
C ASN A 24 -52.16 0.01 -9.73
N ARG A 25 -51.58 0.04 -8.53
CA ARG A 25 -50.62 -0.97 -8.13
C ARG A 25 -51.36 -2.29 -7.83
N PRO A 26 -51.09 -3.39 -8.55
CA PRO A 26 -51.64 -4.68 -8.19
C PRO A 26 -51.04 -5.13 -6.85
N GLU A 27 -51.84 -5.77 -6.02
CA GLU A 27 -51.36 -6.43 -4.82
C GLU A 27 -50.45 -7.61 -5.19
N MET A 28 -49.39 -7.81 -4.41
CA MET A 28 -48.48 -8.93 -4.63
C MET A 28 -49.13 -10.20 -4.09
N PRO A 29 -49.26 -11.27 -4.89
CA PRO A 29 -49.82 -12.53 -4.40
C PRO A 29 -48.95 -13.12 -3.29
N ASP A 30 -49.58 -13.66 -2.24
CA ASP A 30 -48.86 -14.22 -1.09
C ASP A 30 -47.89 -15.34 -1.48
N ASP A 31 -48.27 -16.21 -2.44
CA ASP A 31 -47.40 -17.26 -2.98
C ASP A 31 -46.10 -16.69 -3.59
N LEU A 32 -46.20 -15.56 -4.28
CA LEU A 32 -45.03 -14.91 -4.87
C LEU A 32 -44.11 -14.37 -3.78
N VAL A 33 -44.66 -13.78 -2.71
CA VAL A 33 -43.88 -13.30 -1.56
C VAL A 33 -43.10 -14.44 -0.92
N VAL A 34 -43.77 -15.57 -0.67
CA VAL A 34 -43.14 -16.77 -0.07
C VAL A 34 -42.00 -17.27 -0.96
N ARG A 35 -42.20 -17.32 -2.28
CA ARG A 35 -41.17 -17.74 -3.24
C ARG A 35 -39.97 -16.79 -3.27
N ILE A 36 -40.21 -15.48 -3.27
CA ILE A 36 -39.13 -14.47 -3.21
C ILE A 36 -38.31 -14.62 -1.94
N LEU A 37 -38.97 -14.77 -0.78
CA LEU A 37 -38.28 -14.94 0.50
C LEU A 37 -37.47 -16.24 0.54
N THR A 38 -38.02 -17.32 -0.01
CA THR A 38 -37.33 -18.62 -0.09
C THR A 38 -36.07 -18.52 -0.96
N ASP A 39 -36.19 -17.91 -2.15
CA ASP A 39 -35.06 -17.71 -3.06
C ASP A 39 -33.99 -16.79 -2.46
N ALA A 40 -34.41 -15.69 -1.83
CA ALA A 40 -33.51 -14.76 -1.15
C ALA A 40 -32.69 -15.46 -0.05
N GLU A 41 -33.32 -16.35 0.73
CA GLU A 41 -32.61 -17.10 1.75
C GLU A 41 -31.65 -18.13 1.13
N MET A 42 -32.02 -18.79 0.03
CA MET A 42 -31.09 -19.68 -0.70
C MET A 42 -29.85 -18.94 -1.19
N VAL A 43 -30.01 -17.77 -1.80
CA VAL A 43 -28.88 -16.93 -2.26
C VAL A 43 -28.05 -16.43 -1.08
N ARG A 44 -28.69 -16.05 0.02
CA ARG A 44 -28.00 -15.60 1.23
C ARG A 44 -27.14 -16.72 1.82
N LEU A 45 -27.67 -17.94 1.90
CA LEU A 45 -26.94 -19.12 2.38
C LEU A 45 -25.77 -19.48 1.46
N ASP A 46 -25.98 -19.43 0.15
CA ASP A 46 -24.92 -19.70 -0.84
C ASP A 46 -23.78 -18.69 -0.71
N ARG A 47 -24.09 -17.39 -0.56
CA ARG A 47 -23.08 -16.34 -0.36
C ARG A 47 -22.35 -16.45 0.98
N MET A 48 -23.01 -16.97 2.02
CA MET A 48 -22.37 -17.23 3.31
C MET A 48 -21.43 -18.44 3.27
N ARG A 49 -21.49 -19.26 2.22
CA ARG A 49 -20.60 -20.41 2.09
C ARG A 49 -19.15 -19.91 1.98
N PRO A 50 -18.27 -20.26 2.93
CA PRO A 50 -16.89 -19.80 2.88
C PRO A 50 -16.23 -20.37 1.63
N VAL A 51 -15.83 -19.48 0.72
CA VAL A 51 -14.88 -19.82 -0.34
C VAL A 51 -13.53 -19.98 0.36
N ILE A 52 -13.11 -21.22 0.58
CA ILE A 52 -11.78 -21.53 1.11
C ILE A 52 -10.84 -21.51 -0.11
N PRO A 53 -10.06 -20.43 -0.35
CA PRO A 53 -9.06 -20.47 -1.40
C PRO A 53 -8.02 -21.55 -1.06
N PRO A 54 -7.42 -22.21 -2.05
CA PRO A 54 -6.29 -23.11 -1.79
C PRO A 54 -5.18 -22.29 -1.12
N ARG A 55 -4.98 -22.51 0.19
CA ARG A 55 -3.98 -21.77 0.97
C ARG A 55 -2.60 -22.24 0.55
N SER A 56 -1.72 -21.30 0.17
CA SER A 56 -0.31 -21.62 -0.07
C SER A 56 0.34 -22.06 1.25
N VAL A 57 1.31 -22.97 1.18
CA VAL A 57 2.06 -23.45 2.36
C VAL A 57 2.72 -22.27 3.09
N TRP A 58 3.22 -21.29 2.33
CA TRP A 58 3.78 -20.04 2.84
C TRP A 58 2.78 -19.19 3.63
N ALA A 59 1.54 -19.07 3.15
CA ALA A 59 0.50 -18.36 3.89
C ALA A 59 0.19 -19.04 5.24
N ARG A 60 0.27 -20.37 5.31
CA ARG A 60 0.08 -21.12 6.56
C ARG A 60 1.21 -20.90 7.57
N ILE A 61 2.44 -20.76 7.09
CA ILE A 61 3.60 -20.41 7.93
C ILE A 61 3.46 -18.97 8.45
N LEU A 62 3.10 -18.02 7.58
CA LEU A 62 2.89 -16.62 7.97
C LEU A 62 1.73 -16.47 8.97
N ASP A 63 0.61 -17.17 8.76
CA ASP A 63 -0.50 -17.20 9.73
C ASP A 63 -0.05 -17.74 11.10
N GLY A 64 0.85 -18.75 11.11
CA GLY A 64 1.40 -19.31 12.35
C GLY A 64 2.33 -18.37 13.12
N ILE A 65 2.92 -17.37 12.46
CA ILE A 65 3.86 -16.40 13.06
C ILE A 65 3.16 -15.08 13.41
N GLY A 66 1.85 -14.95 13.15
CA GLY A 66 1.04 -13.75 13.45
C GLY A 66 0.70 -12.88 12.24
N GLY A 67 0.83 -13.43 11.03
CA GLY A 67 0.46 -12.79 9.78
C GLY A 67 1.30 -11.55 9.46
N TRP A 68 0.68 -10.57 8.79
CA TRP A 68 1.32 -9.34 8.33
C TRP A 68 1.99 -8.50 9.45
N GLN A 69 1.51 -8.61 10.70
CA GLN A 69 2.07 -7.86 11.83
C GLN A 69 3.49 -8.33 12.18
N SER A 70 3.78 -9.62 12.03
CA SER A 70 5.14 -10.12 12.23
C SER A 70 6.11 -9.60 11.14
N MET A 71 5.62 -9.49 9.90
CA MET A 71 6.40 -8.95 8.78
C MET A 71 6.67 -7.45 8.92
N SER A 72 5.73 -6.66 9.44
CA SER A 72 5.96 -5.22 9.67
C SER A 72 7.05 -4.99 10.73
N GLY A 73 7.10 -5.80 11.79
CA GLY A 73 8.17 -5.77 12.79
C GLY A 73 9.55 -6.11 12.19
N LEU A 74 9.63 -7.16 11.37
CA LEU A 74 10.87 -7.54 10.68
C LEU A 74 11.34 -6.43 9.71
N ALA A 75 10.40 -5.83 8.98
CA ALA A 75 10.70 -4.71 8.08
C ALA A 75 11.19 -3.48 8.86
N ALA A 76 10.54 -3.13 9.97
CA ALA A 76 10.96 -2.03 10.84
C ALA A 76 12.34 -2.30 11.47
N ALA A 77 12.61 -3.52 11.92
CA ALA A 77 13.91 -3.90 12.47
C ALA A 77 15.02 -3.83 11.40
N SER A 78 14.72 -4.22 10.15
CA SER A 78 15.64 -4.11 9.02
C SER A 78 15.93 -2.64 8.69
N ALA A 79 14.90 -1.79 8.63
CA ALA A 79 15.04 -0.36 8.41
C ALA A 79 15.84 0.31 9.54
N ALA A 80 15.61 -0.08 10.80
CA ALA A 80 16.37 0.39 11.94
C ALA A 80 17.85 -0.05 11.86
N GLY A 81 18.12 -1.29 11.45
CA GLY A 81 19.48 -1.78 11.24
C GLY A 81 20.23 -1.01 10.14
N VAL A 82 19.56 -0.71 9.03
CA VAL A 82 20.11 0.14 7.96
C VAL A 82 20.36 1.57 8.45
N TRP A 83 19.41 2.16 9.17
CA TRP A 83 19.55 3.50 9.75
C TRP A 83 20.73 3.59 10.71
N ILE A 84 20.87 2.61 11.61
CA ILE A 84 21.98 2.53 12.56
C ILE A 84 23.30 2.31 11.83
N GLY A 85 23.34 1.44 10.82
CA GLY A 85 24.56 1.17 10.04
C GLY A 85 25.03 2.34 9.17
N PHE A 86 24.12 3.23 8.77
CA PHE A 86 24.44 4.42 7.98
C PHE A 86 24.97 5.59 8.83
N ALA A 87 24.65 5.62 10.12
CA ALA A 87 25.17 6.63 11.05
C ALA A 87 26.64 6.32 11.41
N ALA A 88 27.57 6.56 10.48
CA ALA A 88 28.99 6.57 10.79
C ALA A 88 29.26 7.66 11.84
N PRO A 89 29.86 7.33 13.01
CA PRO A 89 30.30 8.37 13.96
C PRO A 89 31.30 9.30 13.27
N ASP A 90 31.21 10.61 13.53
CA ASP A 90 32.03 11.69 12.91
C ASP A 90 33.56 11.51 13.05
N PHE A 91 34.01 10.46 13.75
CA PHE A 91 35.40 10.08 13.94
C PHE A 91 35.92 9.04 12.93
N LEU A 92 35.07 8.49 12.05
CA LEU A 92 35.51 7.54 11.02
C LEU A 92 35.63 8.22 9.65
N PRO A 93 36.70 7.97 8.88
CA PRO A 93 36.78 8.35 7.48
C PRO A 93 35.57 7.81 6.71
N ASP A 94 35.01 8.65 5.84
CA ASP A 94 33.81 8.34 5.04
C ASP A 94 33.91 6.95 4.38
N PRO A 95 33.00 6.00 4.65
CA PRO A 95 33.02 4.68 4.04
C PRO A 95 32.92 4.71 2.50
N ALA A 96 32.47 5.82 1.90
CA ALA A 96 32.53 6.03 0.45
C ALA A 96 33.97 6.00 -0.09
N THR A 97 34.98 6.35 0.71
CA THR A 97 36.41 6.23 0.33
C THR A 97 36.90 4.79 0.22
N ILE A 98 36.20 3.83 0.83
CA ILE A 98 36.53 2.39 0.76
C ILE A 98 35.94 1.77 -0.51
N ILE A 99 34.74 2.18 -0.89
CA ILE A 99 34.03 1.68 -2.09
C ILE A 99 34.57 2.37 -3.36
N TYR A 100 34.98 3.63 -3.23
CA TYR A 100 35.61 4.41 -4.29
C TYR A 100 36.92 4.98 -3.75
N PRO A 101 38.06 4.28 -3.92
CA PRO A 101 39.34 4.85 -3.57
C PRO A 101 39.56 6.09 -4.45
N GLN A 102 39.37 7.26 -3.84
CA GLN A 102 39.86 8.50 -4.39
C GLN A 102 41.35 8.52 -4.05
N ASP A 103 42.21 8.65 -5.06
CA ASP A 103 43.64 8.92 -4.86
C ASP A 103 43.78 10.31 -4.21
N THR A 104 43.54 10.41 -2.91
CA THR A 104 43.82 11.61 -2.14
C THR A 104 45.28 11.56 -1.74
N SER A 105 46.11 12.25 -2.51
CA SER A 105 47.49 12.54 -2.12
C SER A 105 47.46 13.37 -0.83
N PHE A 106 47.75 12.74 0.31
CA PHE A 106 48.04 13.47 1.53
C PHE A 106 49.36 14.22 1.34
N VAL A 107 49.30 15.55 1.36
CA VAL A 107 50.49 16.36 1.60
C VAL A 107 50.89 16.10 3.04
N VAL A 108 51.86 15.21 3.23
CA VAL A 108 52.63 15.15 4.49
C VAL A 108 53.19 16.55 4.67
N ALA A 109 52.69 17.26 5.67
CA ALA A 109 53.29 18.52 6.08
C ALA A 109 54.75 18.21 6.36
N ASP A 110 55.62 18.74 5.51
CA ASP A 110 57.06 18.79 5.71
C ASP A 110 57.26 19.61 6.98
N LEU A 111 57.23 18.92 8.13
CA LEU A 111 57.71 19.43 9.40
C LEU A 111 59.21 19.57 9.20
N GLY A 112 59.58 20.67 8.54
CA GLY A 112 60.94 21.13 8.37
C GLY A 112 61.59 21.06 9.72
N LEU A 113 62.42 20.03 9.89
CA LEU A 113 63.42 19.93 10.93
C LEU A 113 64.27 21.17 10.76
N ASP A 114 63.96 22.18 11.56
CA ASP A 114 64.64 23.45 11.60
C ASP A 114 66.05 23.17 12.14
N ALA A 115 66.96 22.83 11.23
CA ALA A 115 68.38 22.63 11.48
C ALA A 115 69.08 23.98 11.79
N THR A 116 68.33 25.00 12.19
CA THR A 116 68.76 26.38 12.42
C THR A 116 68.84 26.76 13.90
N PHE A 117 68.39 25.91 14.84
CA PHE A 117 68.47 26.19 16.28
C PHE A 117 69.71 25.61 16.99
N LEU A 118 70.71 25.14 16.24
CA LEU A 118 72.02 24.74 16.79
C LEU A 118 73.16 25.63 16.28
N GLU A 119 72.94 26.95 16.22
CA GLU A 119 73.97 27.91 15.81
C GLU A 119 73.83 29.27 16.52
N ASP A 120 73.50 29.30 17.81
CA ASP A 120 73.58 30.53 18.62
C ASP A 120 73.69 30.26 20.14
N ALA A 121 74.64 29.39 20.51
CA ALA A 121 75.15 29.31 21.88
C ALA A 121 76.62 28.86 21.85
N GLU A 122 77.47 29.72 21.30
CA GLU A 122 78.88 29.81 21.71
C GLU A 122 79.01 30.82 22.85
#